data_AF-A0A2E1EBN1-F1
#
_entry.id   AF-A0A2E1EBN1-F1
#
_cell.length_a   1.000
_cell.length_b   1.000
_cell.length_c   1.000
_cell.angle_alpha   90.00
_cell.angle_beta   90.00
_cell.angle_gamma   90.00
#
_symmetry.space_group_name_H-M   'P 1'
#
loop_
_entity.id
_entity.type
_entity.pdbx_description
1 polymer ?
#
loop_
_entity_poly.entity_id
_entity_poly.type
_entity_poly.pdbx_seq_one_letter_code
_entity_poly.pdbx_strand_id
1 'polypeptide(L)'
;MGWGWGRVPGRSKRMPEEATSVDSAAGAAEGAAANGAEGAANGAADIIAQGGSGDVWYSIGSLIDKGGPIVAILLVLSVIAVAIILLKIVQFWSAGLSKRGFVDPAVDKVERGDLGGALDILKKQKTPLARAMAAGVKAKMRGDLRDEDVAAEIQRVGTMEIGALQRYLRWLEVIGNISPLLGLLGTVIGMINAFQSLEAAGTQVDPALLSGGIWVALLTTAVGLIVALPAITALNLLEGKIDQVRLSMRDASSRVIAALHARPGATQSRAAQ
;
A
#
# COMPACT_ATOMS: atom_id res chain seq x y z
N MET A 1 3.65 60.33 60.50
CA MET A 1 2.60 59.29 60.49
C MET A 1 2.36 58.97 59.02
N GLY A 2 3.03 57.96 58.43
CA GLY A 2 2.55 56.56 58.35
C GLY A 2 1.13 56.57 57.78
N TRP A 3 0.84 56.17 56.54
CA TRP A 3 0.49 54.82 56.02
C TRP A 3 0.53 54.98 54.47
N GLY A 4 1.08 54.12 53.61
CA GLY A 4 1.04 52.66 53.55
C GLY A 4 0.52 52.28 52.15
N TRP A 5 1.42 52.15 51.16
CA TRP A 5 1.08 51.83 49.77
C TRP A 5 0.49 50.41 49.64
N GLY A 6 -0.79 50.30 49.29
CA GLY A 6 -1.47 49.04 48.96
C GLY A 6 -1.73 48.91 47.46
N ARG A 7 -0.82 48.25 46.75
CA ARG A 7 -0.95 47.89 45.33
C ARG A 7 -2.10 46.87 45.17
N VAL A 8 -3.10 47.17 44.35
CA VAL A 8 -4.15 46.22 43.95
C VAL A 8 -3.59 45.35 42.81
N PRO A 9 -3.44 44.03 42.96
CA PRO A 9 -3.17 43.17 41.81
C PRO A 9 -4.50 42.79 41.15
N GLY A 10 -4.61 43.09 39.85
CA GLY A 10 -5.68 42.61 38.98
C GLY A 10 -5.69 41.08 38.96
N ARG A 11 -6.73 40.50 39.57
CA ARG A 11 -7.02 39.07 39.50
C ARG A 11 -7.84 38.82 38.24
N SER A 12 -7.17 38.55 37.12
CA SER A 12 -7.83 37.94 35.97
C SER A 12 -8.36 36.58 36.41
N LYS A 13 -9.68 36.42 36.36
CA LYS A 13 -10.35 35.14 36.59
C LYS A 13 -9.88 34.17 35.51
N ARG A 14 -8.95 33.28 35.83
CA ARG A 14 -8.74 32.06 35.04
C ARG A 14 -9.98 31.21 35.18
N MET A 15 -10.75 31.10 34.11
CA MET A 15 -11.77 30.08 33.95
C MET A 15 -11.07 28.70 33.94
N PRO A 16 -11.67 27.64 34.53
CA PRO A 16 -11.14 26.30 34.36
C PRO A 16 -11.21 25.92 32.88
N GLU A 17 -10.08 25.40 32.40
CA GLU A 17 -9.86 24.92 31.05
C GLU A 17 -10.65 23.61 30.88
N GLU A 18 -11.86 23.72 30.32
CA GLU A 18 -12.68 22.59 29.89
C GLU A 18 -12.19 22.14 28.50
N ALA A 19 -10.98 21.60 28.47
CA ALA A 19 -10.43 20.86 27.35
C ALA A 19 -9.97 19.50 27.89
N THR A 20 -10.08 18.45 27.08
CA THR A 20 -9.68 17.05 27.34
C THR A 20 -10.75 16.07 27.85
N SER A 21 -11.90 16.00 27.18
CA SER A 21 -12.69 14.74 27.14
C SER A 21 -12.76 14.13 25.73
N VAL A 22 -12.67 14.95 24.68
CA VAL A 22 -12.78 14.49 23.28
C VAL A 22 -11.45 13.95 22.73
N ASP A 23 -10.31 14.60 23.03
CA ASP A 23 -8.98 14.11 22.61
C ASP A 23 -8.57 12.80 23.33
N SER A 24 -9.03 12.62 24.57
CA SER A 24 -8.77 11.39 25.34
C SER A 24 -9.54 10.19 24.78
N ALA A 25 -10.77 10.41 24.30
CA ALA A 25 -11.59 9.36 23.69
C ALA A 25 -11.07 8.95 22.30
N ALA A 26 -10.58 9.90 21.50
CA ALA A 26 -9.97 9.62 20.20
C ALA A 26 -8.64 8.84 20.34
N GLY A 27 -7.77 9.25 21.26
CA GLY A 27 -6.52 8.54 21.55
C GLY A 27 -6.74 7.15 22.17
N ALA A 28 -7.79 6.97 22.98
CA ALA A 28 -8.15 5.66 23.53
C ALA A 28 -8.69 4.68 22.46
N ALA A 29 -9.43 5.18 21.47
CA ALA A 29 -9.92 4.38 20.34
C ALA A 29 -8.79 3.95 19.40
N GLU A 30 -7.84 4.84 19.14
CA GLU A 30 -6.65 4.56 18.31
C GLU A 30 -5.69 3.58 18.98
N GLY A 31 -5.49 3.71 20.31
CA GLY A 31 -4.73 2.75 21.11
C GLY A 31 -5.40 1.38 21.22
N ALA A 32 -6.74 1.32 21.32
CA ALA A 32 -7.47 0.06 21.35
C ALA A 32 -7.41 -0.70 20.01
N ALA A 33 -7.43 0.03 18.88
CA ALA A 33 -7.28 -0.55 17.54
C ALA A 33 -5.85 -1.09 17.31
N ALA A 34 -4.82 -0.35 17.75
CA ALA A 34 -3.43 -0.78 17.66
C ALA A 34 -3.14 -2.01 18.54
N ASN A 35 -3.62 -2.00 19.80
CA ASN A 35 -3.45 -3.12 20.73
C ASN A 35 -4.27 -4.36 20.30
N GLY A 36 -5.43 -4.17 19.65
CA GLY A 36 -6.21 -5.26 19.07
C GLY A 36 -5.51 -5.94 17.89
N ALA A 37 -4.80 -5.16 17.07
CA ALA A 37 -4.01 -5.69 15.95
C ALA A 37 -2.77 -6.46 16.41
N GLU A 38 -2.04 -5.97 17.43
CA GLU A 38 -0.90 -6.69 18.03
C GLU A 38 -1.35 -7.95 18.79
N GLY A 39 -2.46 -7.87 19.54
CA GLY A 39 -3.02 -9.03 20.25
C GLY A 39 -3.48 -10.14 19.30
N ALA A 40 -4.08 -9.78 18.16
CA ALA A 40 -4.47 -10.73 17.12
C ALA A 40 -3.25 -11.34 16.40
N ALA A 41 -2.19 -10.55 16.18
CA ALA A 41 -0.94 -11.04 15.58
C ALA A 41 -0.21 -12.04 16.50
N ASN A 42 -0.16 -11.75 17.80
CA ASN A 42 0.47 -12.62 18.81
C ASN A 42 -0.36 -13.89 19.04
N GLY A 43 -1.70 -13.78 19.10
CA GLY A 43 -2.60 -14.94 19.18
C GLY A 43 -2.53 -15.83 17.95
N ALA A 44 -2.36 -15.26 16.75
CA ALA A 44 -2.15 -16.04 15.53
C ALA A 44 -0.78 -16.76 15.54
N ALA A 45 0.28 -16.11 16.04
CA ALA A 45 1.59 -16.73 16.20
C ALA A 45 1.55 -17.90 17.20
N ASP A 46 0.83 -17.74 18.31
CA ASP A 46 0.64 -18.79 19.31
C ASP A 46 -0.21 -19.97 18.80
N ILE A 47 -1.24 -19.71 17.98
CA ILE A 47 -2.03 -20.78 17.33
C ILE A 47 -1.22 -21.52 16.27
N ILE A 48 -0.36 -20.82 15.52
CA ILE A 48 0.58 -21.44 14.57
C ILE A 48 1.61 -22.30 15.33
N ALA A 49 2.08 -21.84 16.50
CA ALA A 49 3.03 -22.58 17.34
C ALA A 49 2.39 -23.78 18.05
N GLN A 50 1.12 -23.69 18.47
CA GLN A 50 0.40 -24.77 19.14
C GLN A 50 -0.26 -25.78 18.18
N GLY A 51 -0.50 -25.40 16.92
CA GLY A 51 -1.13 -26.25 15.89
C GLY A 51 -0.23 -27.33 15.26
N GLY A 52 1.00 -27.51 15.75
CA GLY A 52 2.01 -28.39 15.15
C GLY A 52 1.82 -29.91 15.30
N SER A 53 0.74 -30.39 15.92
CA SER A 53 0.63 -31.82 16.33
C SER A 53 -0.65 -32.56 15.93
N GLY A 54 -1.45 -32.05 14.99
CA GLY A 54 -2.60 -32.82 14.50
C GLY A 54 -3.05 -32.40 13.11
N ASP A 55 -2.71 -33.20 12.09
CA ASP A 55 -3.35 -33.30 10.76
C ASP A 55 -4.04 -32.03 10.22
N VAL A 56 -3.35 -30.87 10.26
CA VAL A 56 -3.87 -29.58 9.78
C VAL A 56 -3.95 -29.53 8.25
N TRP A 57 -3.37 -30.53 7.57
CA TRP A 57 -3.44 -30.69 6.12
C TRP A 57 -4.76 -31.37 5.72
N TYR A 58 -5.88 -30.69 5.93
CA TYR A 58 -7.09 -31.03 5.18
C TYR A 58 -6.74 -30.95 3.68
N SER A 59 -6.90 -32.07 2.96
CA SER A 59 -6.77 -32.08 1.51
C SER A 59 -7.74 -31.04 0.95
N ILE A 60 -7.33 -30.27 -0.07
CA ILE A 60 -8.16 -29.21 -0.68
C ILE A 60 -9.58 -29.71 -1.02
N GLY A 61 -9.71 -30.98 -1.41
CA GLY A 61 -11.00 -31.65 -1.59
C GLY A 61 -11.88 -31.66 -0.32
N SER A 62 -11.32 -32.03 0.84
CA SER A 62 -12.05 -32.05 2.11
C SER A 62 -12.43 -30.65 2.64
N LEU A 63 -11.71 -29.59 2.24
CA LEU A 63 -12.08 -28.21 2.55
C LEU A 63 -13.25 -27.74 1.67
N ILE A 64 -13.31 -28.17 0.42
CA ILE A 64 -14.42 -27.88 -0.51
C ILE A 64 -15.66 -28.65 -0.09
N ASP A 65 -15.52 -29.93 0.27
CA ASP A 65 -16.64 -30.78 0.69
C ASP A 65 -17.29 -30.26 1.98
N LYS A 66 -16.52 -29.65 2.88
CA LYS A 66 -17.01 -29.12 4.16
C LYS A 66 -17.40 -27.65 4.11
N GLY A 67 -16.66 -26.82 3.37
CA GLY A 67 -16.76 -25.36 3.35
C GLY A 67 -17.75 -24.78 2.34
N GLY A 68 -18.26 -25.61 1.44
CA GLY A 68 -19.25 -25.22 0.44
C GLY A 68 -18.71 -24.24 -0.62
N PRO A 69 -19.61 -23.61 -1.40
CA PRO A 69 -19.25 -22.77 -2.55
C PRO A 69 -18.34 -21.57 -2.20
N ILE A 70 -18.46 -21.04 -0.97
CA ILE A 70 -17.72 -19.85 -0.52
C ILE A 70 -16.24 -20.16 -0.36
N VAL A 71 -15.89 -21.32 0.22
CA VAL A 71 -14.49 -21.73 0.33
C VAL A 71 -13.87 -21.96 -1.05
N ALA A 72 -14.62 -22.52 -2.00
CA ALA A 72 -14.14 -22.65 -3.37
C ALA A 72 -13.81 -21.29 -4.02
N ILE A 73 -14.68 -20.28 -3.84
CA ILE A 73 -14.42 -18.91 -4.31
C ILE A 73 -13.16 -18.33 -3.63
N LEU A 74 -13.02 -18.48 -2.31
CA LEU A 74 -11.85 -18.00 -1.56
C LEU A 74 -10.55 -18.65 -2.05
N LEU A 75 -10.56 -19.95 -2.37
CA LEU A 75 -9.40 -20.64 -2.93
C LEU A 75 -9.03 -20.11 -4.32
N VAL A 76 -10.00 -19.82 -5.19
CA VAL A 76 -9.72 -19.20 -6.50
C VAL A 76 -9.11 -17.82 -6.32
N LEU A 77 -9.67 -17.00 -5.42
CA LEU A 77 -9.12 -15.67 -5.10
C LEU A 77 -7.69 -15.77 -4.54
N SER A 78 -7.40 -16.79 -3.71
CA SER A 78 -6.06 -17.06 -3.19
C SER A 78 -5.05 -17.33 -4.30
N VAL A 79 -5.39 -18.22 -5.25
CA VAL A 79 -4.52 -18.53 -6.40
C VAL A 79 -4.26 -17.29 -7.25
N ILE A 80 -5.28 -16.48 -7.51
CA ILE A 80 -5.15 -15.22 -8.26
C ILE A 80 -4.25 -14.23 -7.49
N ALA A 81 -4.46 -14.06 -6.19
CA ALA A 81 -3.64 -13.18 -5.35
C ALA A 81 -2.16 -13.58 -5.40
N VAL A 82 -1.86 -14.87 -5.17
CA VAL A 82 -0.49 -15.39 -5.20
C VAL A 82 0.14 -15.21 -6.59
N ALA A 83 -0.60 -15.48 -7.66
CA ALA A 83 -0.11 -15.27 -9.02
C ALA A 83 0.26 -13.80 -9.28
N ILE A 84 -0.59 -12.85 -8.86
CA ILE A 84 -0.31 -11.40 -8.99
C ILE A 84 0.91 -11.01 -8.17
N ILE A 85 1.01 -11.48 -6.92
CA ILE A 85 2.15 -11.20 -6.03
C ILE A 85 3.46 -11.66 -6.67
N LEU A 86 3.52 -12.90 -7.17
CA LEU A 86 4.73 -13.45 -7.80
C LEU A 86 5.13 -12.66 -9.06
N LEU A 87 4.16 -12.39 -9.95
CA LEU A 87 4.41 -11.59 -11.15
C LEU A 87 4.97 -10.20 -10.80
N LYS A 88 4.44 -9.57 -9.75
CA LYS A 88 4.88 -8.24 -9.31
C LYS A 88 6.26 -8.27 -8.66
N ILE A 89 6.57 -9.26 -7.85
CA ILE A 89 7.90 -9.41 -7.26
C ILE A 89 8.95 -9.52 -8.37
N VAL A 90 8.73 -10.39 -9.37
CA VAL A 90 9.63 -10.55 -10.52
C VAL A 90 9.72 -9.26 -11.34
N GLN A 91 8.60 -8.59 -11.60
CA GLN A 91 8.58 -7.30 -12.32
C GLN A 91 9.41 -6.24 -11.59
N PHE A 92 9.26 -6.12 -10.27
CA PHE A 92 9.97 -5.12 -9.47
C PHE A 92 11.47 -5.42 -9.37
N TRP A 93 11.83 -6.69 -9.21
CA TRP A 93 13.23 -7.12 -9.22
C TRP A 93 13.88 -6.84 -10.57
N SER A 94 13.21 -7.18 -11.69
CA SER A 94 13.74 -6.93 -13.03
C SER A 94 13.81 -5.44 -13.39
N ALA A 95 12.87 -4.62 -12.91
CA ALA A 95 12.85 -3.19 -13.19
C ALA A 95 13.85 -2.40 -12.33
N GLY A 96 14.42 -3.01 -11.29
CA GLY A 96 15.50 -2.43 -10.50
C GLY A 96 15.17 -1.08 -9.88
N LEU A 97 13.96 -0.94 -9.31
CA LEU A 97 13.40 0.35 -8.82
C LEU A 97 14.30 1.06 -7.80
N SER A 98 15.18 0.34 -7.11
CA SER A 98 16.11 0.89 -6.12
C SER A 98 17.37 1.51 -6.74
N LYS A 99 17.67 1.29 -8.02
CA LYS A 99 18.87 1.87 -8.66
C LYS A 99 18.66 3.37 -8.87
N ARG A 100 19.45 4.19 -8.18
CA ARG A 100 19.40 5.66 -8.28
C ARG A 100 20.75 6.32 -8.59
N GLY A 101 21.86 5.60 -8.50
CA GLY A 101 23.20 6.16 -8.71
C GLY A 101 23.49 6.70 -10.12
N PHE A 102 22.56 6.54 -11.07
CA PHE A 102 22.67 7.14 -12.41
C PHE A 102 22.07 8.55 -12.47
N VAL A 103 21.30 8.98 -11.46
CA VAL A 103 20.59 10.27 -11.48
C VAL A 103 21.59 11.42 -11.38
N ASP A 104 22.50 11.41 -10.41
CA ASP A 104 23.49 12.49 -10.23
C ASP A 104 24.37 12.66 -11.47
N PRO A 105 25.00 11.59 -12.02
CA PRO A 105 25.80 11.72 -13.24
C PRO A 105 25.01 12.22 -14.45
N ALA A 106 23.71 11.88 -14.55
CA ALA A 106 22.86 12.36 -15.63
C ALA A 106 22.52 13.85 -15.47
N VAL A 107 22.21 14.30 -14.25
CA VAL A 107 21.92 15.71 -13.96
C VAL A 107 23.17 16.58 -14.18
N ASP A 108 24.34 16.14 -13.73
CA ASP A 108 25.61 16.85 -13.94
C ASP A 108 25.92 17.07 -15.43
N LYS A 109 25.57 16.10 -16.27
CA LYS A 109 25.71 16.20 -17.73
C LYS A 109 24.74 17.21 -18.33
N VAL A 110 23.50 17.26 -17.84
CA VAL A 110 22.51 18.26 -18.24
C VAL A 110 22.95 19.67 -17.85
N GLU A 111 23.49 19.84 -16.65
CA GLU A 111 24.00 21.13 -16.16
C GLU A 111 25.16 21.66 -17.02
N ARG A 112 26.06 20.77 -17.44
CA ARG A 112 27.16 21.10 -18.38
C ARG A 112 26.69 21.29 -19.83
N GLY A 113 25.40 21.09 -20.11
CA GLY A 113 24.82 21.20 -21.45
C GLY A 113 25.03 19.99 -22.37
N ASP A 114 25.63 18.91 -21.86
CA ASP A 114 25.85 17.66 -22.58
C ASP A 114 24.61 16.76 -22.50
N LEU A 115 23.56 17.15 -23.23
CA LEU A 115 22.30 16.39 -23.30
C LEU A 115 22.49 15.00 -23.92
N GLY A 116 23.45 14.85 -24.84
CA GLY A 116 23.79 13.57 -25.47
C GLY A 116 24.37 12.59 -24.45
N GLY A 117 25.37 13.03 -23.67
CA GLY A 117 25.97 12.24 -22.61
C GLY A 117 24.98 11.87 -21.50
N ALA A 118 24.08 12.80 -21.14
CA ALA A 118 22.99 12.50 -20.20
C ALA A 118 22.07 11.39 -20.74
N LEU A 119 21.67 11.48 -22.01
CA LEU A 119 20.80 10.48 -22.64
C LEU A 119 21.47 9.10 -22.72
N ASP A 120 22.77 9.02 -22.95
CA ASP A 120 23.51 7.76 -23.01
C ASP A 120 23.61 7.06 -21.65
N ILE A 121 23.71 7.82 -20.55
CA ILE A 121 23.63 7.27 -19.19
C ILE A 121 22.22 6.73 -18.93
N LEU A 122 21.19 7.49 -19.30
CA LEU A 122 19.80 7.14 -19.03
C LEU A 122 19.33 5.92 -19.84
N LYS A 123 19.74 5.79 -21.12
CA LYS A 123 19.39 4.65 -21.99
C LYS A 123 19.93 3.31 -21.50
N LYS A 124 21.04 3.31 -20.75
CA LYS A 124 21.62 2.07 -20.19
C LYS A 124 20.77 1.49 -19.06
N GLN A 125 19.86 2.27 -18.49
CA GLN A 125 19.04 1.89 -17.36
C GLN A 125 17.64 1.47 -17.82
N LYS A 126 17.15 0.35 -17.29
CA LYS A 126 15.80 -0.16 -17.55
C LYS A 126 14.75 0.36 -16.56
N THR A 127 15.12 1.35 -15.73
CA THR A 127 14.26 1.83 -14.64
C THR A 127 13.19 2.79 -15.16
N PRO A 128 11.99 2.81 -14.55
CA PRO A 128 10.94 3.80 -14.86
C PRO A 128 11.44 5.25 -14.77
N LEU A 129 12.25 5.54 -13.75
CA LEU A 129 12.86 6.85 -13.54
C LEU A 129 13.76 7.26 -14.71
N ALA A 130 14.63 6.35 -15.18
CA ALA A 130 15.52 6.64 -16.30
C ALA A 130 14.76 6.90 -17.60
N ARG A 131 13.68 6.16 -17.86
CA ARG A 131 12.83 6.38 -19.03
C ARG A 131 12.14 7.74 -19.00
N ALA A 132 11.61 8.14 -17.85
CA ALA A 132 11.00 9.46 -17.66
C ALA A 132 12.01 10.60 -17.88
N MET A 133 13.19 10.51 -17.25
CA MET A 133 14.27 11.49 -17.46
C MET A 133 14.74 11.52 -18.92
N ALA A 134 14.90 10.35 -19.56
CA ALA A 134 15.34 10.25 -20.95
C ALA A 134 14.34 10.91 -21.91
N ALA A 135 13.04 10.80 -21.64
CA ALA A 135 12.01 11.46 -22.43
C ALA A 135 12.15 12.99 -22.36
N GLY A 136 12.30 13.56 -21.17
CA GLY A 136 12.51 15.01 -20.99
C GLY A 136 13.79 15.51 -21.68
N VAL A 137 14.92 14.83 -21.45
CA VAL A 137 16.21 15.19 -22.09
C VAL A 137 16.12 15.08 -23.61
N LYS A 138 15.49 14.01 -24.13
CA LYS A 138 15.30 13.80 -25.56
C LYS A 138 14.41 14.88 -26.19
N ALA A 139 13.33 15.26 -25.53
CA ALA A 139 12.42 16.31 -25.99
C ALA A 139 13.14 17.68 -26.03
N LYS A 140 13.94 17.99 -25.00
CA LYS A 140 14.79 19.19 -25.00
C LYS A 140 15.81 19.18 -26.14
N MET A 141 16.47 18.05 -26.36
CA MET A 141 17.49 17.89 -27.40
C MET A 141 16.95 18.08 -28.82
N ARG A 142 15.68 17.72 -29.06
CA ARG A 142 15.00 17.95 -30.34
C ARG A 142 14.58 19.40 -30.58
N GLY A 143 14.61 20.23 -29.53
CA GLY A 143 14.07 21.59 -29.58
C GLY A 143 12.55 21.65 -29.46
N ASP A 144 11.90 20.53 -29.11
CA ASP A 144 10.44 20.42 -29.03
C ASP A 144 9.86 21.15 -27.81
N LEU A 145 10.68 21.43 -26.79
CA LEU A 145 10.26 21.98 -25.50
C LEU A 145 11.16 23.12 -25.00
N ARG A 146 10.55 24.10 -24.33
CA ARG A 146 11.27 25.11 -23.52
C ARG A 146 11.82 24.46 -22.25
N ASP A 147 12.79 25.10 -21.60
CA ASP A 147 13.38 24.57 -20.35
C ASP A 147 12.33 24.34 -19.25
N GLU A 148 11.33 25.23 -19.19
CA GLU A 148 10.19 25.19 -18.27
C GLU A 148 9.31 23.94 -18.48
N ASP A 149 9.21 23.46 -19.73
CA ASP A 149 8.31 22.35 -20.11
C ASP A 149 8.97 20.97 -19.95
N VAL A 150 10.30 20.91 -19.80
CA VAL A 150 11.02 19.63 -19.66
C VAL A 150 10.58 18.88 -18.41
N ALA A 151 10.39 19.59 -17.30
CA ALA A 151 9.89 19.00 -16.05
C ALA A 151 8.49 18.41 -16.23
N ALA A 152 7.61 19.12 -16.94
CA ALA A 152 6.26 18.65 -17.23
C ALA A 152 6.27 17.37 -18.07
N GLU A 153 7.17 17.25 -19.05
CA GLU A 153 7.31 16.04 -19.86
C GLU A 153 7.85 14.86 -19.05
N ILE A 154 8.83 15.09 -18.17
CA ILE A 154 9.33 14.05 -17.24
C ILE A 154 8.19 13.56 -16.34
N GLN A 155 7.38 14.47 -15.78
CA GLN A 155 6.21 14.09 -14.97
C GLN A 155 5.16 13.35 -15.79
N ARG A 156 4.86 13.79 -17.01
CA ARG A 156 3.88 13.15 -17.90
C ARG A 156 4.26 11.71 -18.19
N VAL A 157 5.50 11.47 -18.60
CA VAL A 157 6.01 10.11 -18.87
C VAL A 157 6.15 9.30 -17.57
N GLY A 158 6.58 9.94 -16.48
CA GLY A 158 6.64 9.33 -15.16
C GLY A 158 5.28 8.82 -14.68
N THR A 159 4.21 9.59 -14.85
CA THR A 159 2.85 9.17 -14.48
C THR A 159 2.38 7.97 -15.30
N MET A 160 2.71 7.89 -16.59
CA MET A 160 2.39 6.71 -17.40
C MET A 160 3.13 5.46 -16.92
N GLU A 161 4.43 5.59 -16.61
CA GLU A 161 5.24 4.48 -16.08
C GLU A 161 4.77 4.04 -14.69
N ILE A 162 4.41 4.97 -13.80
CA ILE A 162 3.81 4.66 -12.48
C ILE A 162 2.48 3.93 -12.66
N GLY A 163 1.61 4.41 -13.57
CA GLY A 163 0.34 3.75 -13.85
C GLY A 163 0.52 2.31 -14.33
N ALA A 164 1.56 2.04 -15.14
CA ALA A 164 1.91 0.69 -15.57
C ALA A 164 2.36 -0.20 -14.40
N LEU A 165 3.06 0.35 -13.41
CA LEU A 165 3.45 -0.37 -12.18
C LEU A 165 2.25 -0.65 -11.27
N GLN A 166 1.29 0.28 -11.17
CA GLN A 166 0.08 0.12 -10.37
C GLN A 166 -0.93 -0.86 -10.96
N ARG A 167 -0.82 -1.19 -12.27
CA ARG A 167 -1.67 -2.19 -12.91
C ARG A 167 -1.63 -3.50 -12.12
N TYR A 168 -2.80 -4.12 -11.91
CA TYR A 168 -3.01 -5.35 -11.12
C TYR A 168 -2.96 -5.20 -9.59
N LEU A 169 -2.39 -4.11 -9.03
CA LEU A 169 -2.44 -3.89 -7.57
C LEU A 169 -3.88 -3.69 -7.08
N ARG A 170 -4.72 -3.00 -7.87
CA ARG A 170 -6.14 -2.82 -7.56
C ARG A 170 -6.90 -4.15 -7.41
N TRP A 171 -6.49 -5.21 -8.10
CA TRP A 171 -7.10 -6.52 -7.90
C TRP A 171 -6.71 -7.13 -6.55
N LEU A 172 -5.47 -6.90 -6.11
CA LEU A 172 -5.00 -7.38 -4.81
C LEU A 172 -5.70 -6.64 -3.66
N GLU A 173 -5.95 -5.34 -3.83
CA GLU A 173 -6.78 -4.53 -2.92
C GLU A 173 -8.21 -5.09 -2.81
N VAL A 174 -8.85 -5.35 -3.95
CA VAL A 174 -10.19 -5.93 -3.99
C VAL A 174 -10.23 -7.30 -3.31
N ILE A 175 -9.25 -8.18 -3.59
CA ILE A 175 -9.17 -9.49 -2.96
C ILE A 175 -8.96 -9.36 -1.45
N GLY A 176 -8.05 -8.48 -1.02
CA GLY A 176 -7.78 -8.21 0.39
C GLY A 176 -9.02 -7.75 1.15
N ASN A 177 -9.83 -6.88 0.55
CA ASN A 177 -11.03 -6.33 1.19
C ASN A 177 -12.23 -7.29 1.14
N ILE A 178 -12.40 -8.05 0.05
CA ILE A 178 -13.57 -8.93 -0.13
C ILE A 178 -13.39 -10.28 0.58
N SER A 179 -12.16 -10.80 0.71
CA SER A 179 -11.93 -12.14 1.28
C SER A 179 -12.44 -12.28 2.74
N PRO A 180 -12.22 -11.32 3.66
CA PRO A 180 -12.77 -11.39 5.01
C PRO A 180 -14.31 -11.30 5.02
N LEU A 181 -14.88 -10.47 4.15
CA LEU A 181 -16.33 -10.32 4.01
C LEU A 181 -16.99 -11.60 3.50
N LEU A 182 -16.32 -12.32 2.57
CA LEU A 182 -16.75 -13.64 2.13
C LEU A 182 -16.63 -14.68 3.26
N GLY A 183 -15.58 -14.62 4.09
CA GLY A 183 -15.44 -15.48 5.26
C GLY A 183 -16.58 -15.29 6.27
N LEU A 184 -16.93 -14.02 6.55
CA LEU A 184 -18.08 -13.65 7.38
C LEU A 184 -19.42 -14.06 6.75
N LEU A 185 -19.58 -13.93 5.44
CA LEU A 185 -20.76 -14.45 4.75
C LEU A 185 -20.88 -15.98 4.94
N GLY A 186 -19.75 -16.68 4.90
CA GLY A 186 -19.67 -18.11 5.17
C GLY A 186 -20.15 -18.49 6.57
N THR A 187 -19.87 -17.68 7.60
CA THR A 187 -20.38 -17.96 8.94
C THR A 187 -21.89 -17.83 9.03
N VAL A 188 -22.44 -16.78 8.42
CA VAL A 188 -23.87 -16.54 8.39
C VAL A 188 -24.59 -17.71 7.73
N ILE A 189 -24.11 -18.15 6.56
CA ILE A 189 -24.71 -19.29 5.85
C ILE A 189 -24.51 -20.60 6.61
N GLY A 190 -23.35 -20.84 7.20
CA GLY A 190 -23.07 -22.03 8.01
C GLY A 190 -24.03 -22.14 9.20
N MET A 191 -24.27 -21.03 9.91
CA MET A 191 -25.22 -20.97 11.02
C MET A 191 -26.67 -21.14 10.55
N ILE A 192 -27.06 -20.54 9.42
CA ILE A 192 -28.40 -20.73 8.84
C ILE A 192 -28.64 -22.22 8.55
N ASN A 193 -27.69 -22.90 7.92
CA ASN A 193 -27.81 -24.32 7.60
C ASN A 193 -27.86 -25.20 8.85
N ALA A 194 -27.10 -24.85 9.89
CA ALA A 194 -27.11 -25.54 11.17
C ALA A 194 -28.49 -25.47 11.84
N PHE A 195 -29.11 -24.27 11.86
CA PHE A 195 -30.44 -24.09 12.42
C PHE A 195 -31.54 -24.76 11.58
N GLN A 196 -31.46 -24.72 10.25
CA GLN A 196 -32.39 -25.45 9.38
C GLN A 196 -32.33 -26.96 9.61
N SER A 197 -31.12 -27.51 9.78
CA SER A 197 -30.93 -28.94 10.07
C SER A 197 -31.51 -29.32 11.44
N LEU A 198 -31.37 -28.43 12.42
CA LEU A 198 -31.94 -28.61 13.75
C LEU A 198 -33.47 -28.56 13.74
N GLU A 199 -34.06 -27.62 12.99
CA GLU A 199 -35.51 -27.53 12.80
C GLU A 199 -36.07 -28.79 12.13
N ALA A 200 -35.39 -29.29 11.09
CA ALA A 200 -35.78 -30.50 10.37
C ALA A 200 -35.69 -31.77 11.23
N ALA A 201 -34.78 -31.82 12.21
CA ALA A 201 -34.64 -32.94 13.15
C ALA A 201 -35.77 -33.01 14.21
N GLY A 202 -36.57 -31.95 14.36
CA GLY A 202 -37.74 -31.92 15.23
C GLY A 202 -37.41 -32.15 16.70
N THR A 203 -37.96 -33.22 17.29
CA THR A 203 -37.83 -33.54 18.73
C THR A 203 -36.53 -34.26 19.09
N GLN A 204 -35.80 -34.81 18.12
CA GLN A 204 -34.53 -35.49 18.35
C GLN A 204 -33.37 -34.56 17.98
N VAL A 205 -33.13 -33.57 18.83
CA VAL A 205 -32.02 -32.63 18.67
C VAL A 205 -30.70 -33.35 18.95
N ASP A 206 -29.90 -33.60 17.91
CA ASP A 206 -28.52 -34.04 18.06
C ASP A 206 -27.58 -32.83 18.14
N PRO A 207 -26.95 -32.55 19.30
CA PRO A 207 -25.98 -31.46 19.44
C PRO A 207 -24.80 -31.55 18.45
N ALA A 208 -24.49 -32.75 17.94
CA ALA A 208 -23.42 -32.95 16.98
C ALA A 208 -23.69 -32.20 15.65
N LEU A 209 -24.95 -32.14 15.19
CA LEU A 209 -25.32 -31.43 13.97
C LEU A 209 -25.07 -29.92 14.08
N LEU A 210 -25.39 -29.33 15.23
CA LEU A 210 -25.14 -27.92 15.51
C LEU A 210 -23.63 -27.64 15.55
N SER A 211 -22.86 -28.52 16.20
CA SER A 211 -21.40 -28.36 16.30
C SER A 211 -20.69 -28.41 14.95
N GLY A 212 -21.18 -29.23 14.01
CA GLY A 212 -20.65 -29.31 12.65
C GLY A 212 -20.85 -28.03 11.86
N GLY A 213 -22.02 -27.40 11.95
CA GLY A 213 -22.30 -26.12 11.28
C GLY A 213 -21.45 -24.96 11.82
N ILE A 214 -21.23 -24.91 13.13
CA ILE A 214 -20.35 -23.92 13.76
C ILE A 214 -18.89 -24.12 13.32
N TRP A 215 -18.43 -25.38 13.24
CA TRP A 215 -17.07 -25.69 12.76
C TRP A 215 -16.85 -25.19 11.33
N VAL A 216 -17.79 -25.46 10.43
CA VAL A 216 -17.72 -24.98 9.03
C VAL A 216 -17.69 -23.45 8.98
N ALA A 217 -18.55 -22.79 9.75
CA ALA A 217 -18.60 -21.33 9.85
C ALA A 217 -17.25 -20.72 10.28
N LEU A 218 -16.64 -21.26 11.34
CA LEU A 218 -15.35 -20.78 11.83
C LEU A 218 -14.23 -21.02 10.81
N LEU A 219 -14.26 -22.16 10.14
CA LEU A 219 -13.29 -22.51 9.10
C LEU A 219 -13.35 -21.53 7.92
N THR A 220 -14.54 -21.16 7.42
CA THR A 220 -14.66 -20.22 6.29
C THR A 220 -14.10 -18.84 6.63
N THR A 221 -14.26 -18.39 7.87
CA THR A 221 -13.67 -17.13 8.35
C THR A 221 -12.15 -17.20 8.39
N ALA A 222 -11.61 -18.28 8.97
CA ALA A 222 -10.17 -18.48 9.04
C ALA A 222 -9.54 -18.47 7.63
N VAL A 223 -10.14 -19.18 6.67
CA VAL A 223 -9.68 -19.20 5.28
C VAL A 223 -9.74 -17.80 4.65
N GLY A 224 -10.83 -17.05 4.86
CA GLY A 224 -10.97 -15.69 4.34
C GLY A 224 -9.87 -14.75 4.84
N LEU A 225 -9.50 -14.86 6.13
CA LEU A 225 -8.42 -14.08 6.73
C LEU A 225 -7.03 -14.52 6.24
N ILE A 226 -6.79 -15.83 6.12
CA ILE A 226 -5.53 -16.38 5.61
C ILE A 226 -5.24 -15.89 4.17
N VAL A 227 -6.29 -15.68 3.36
CA VAL A 227 -6.13 -15.11 2.01
C VAL A 227 -5.95 -13.60 2.05
N ALA A 228 -6.69 -12.89 2.90
CA ALA A 228 -6.69 -11.43 2.97
C ALA A 228 -5.35 -10.85 3.47
N LEU A 229 -4.79 -11.42 4.54
CA LEU A 229 -3.57 -10.93 5.18
C LEU A 229 -2.40 -10.81 4.20
N PRO A 230 -1.95 -11.88 3.51
CA PRO A 230 -0.83 -11.77 2.58
C PRO A 230 -1.13 -10.86 1.39
N ALA A 231 -2.39 -10.80 0.93
CA ALA A 231 -2.79 -9.92 -0.17
C ALA A 231 -2.60 -8.44 0.21
N ILE A 232 -3.13 -8.01 1.37
CA ILE A 232 -3.03 -6.63 1.84
C ILE A 232 -1.57 -6.28 2.18
N THR A 233 -0.83 -7.17 2.84
CA THR A 233 0.58 -6.94 3.15
C THR A 233 1.41 -6.73 1.88
N ALA A 234 1.23 -7.58 0.87
CA ALA A 234 1.94 -7.45 -0.39
C ALA A 234 1.55 -6.18 -1.15
N LEU A 235 0.26 -5.79 -1.13
CA LEU A 235 -0.20 -4.54 -1.71
C LEU A 235 0.55 -3.34 -1.10
N ASN A 236 0.51 -3.21 0.22
CA ASN A 236 1.11 -2.07 0.93
C ASN A 236 2.62 -1.97 0.68
N LEU A 237 3.33 -3.11 0.66
CA LEU A 237 4.77 -3.14 0.37
C LEU A 237 5.09 -2.71 -1.08
N LEU A 238 4.26 -3.13 -2.03
CA LEU A 238 4.45 -2.79 -3.45
C LEU A 238 4.10 -1.31 -3.71
N GLU A 239 3.04 -0.79 -3.10
CA GLU A 239 2.67 0.62 -3.18
C GLU A 239 3.72 1.53 -2.57
N GLY A 240 4.24 1.19 -1.38
CA GLY A 240 5.33 1.94 -0.76
C GLY A 240 6.57 2.04 -1.65
N LYS A 241 6.90 0.99 -2.43
CA LYS A 241 7.98 1.03 -3.42
C LYS A 241 7.64 1.91 -4.63
N ILE A 242 6.39 1.91 -5.10
CA ILE A 242 5.96 2.79 -6.19
C ILE A 242 6.03 4.26 -5.76
N ASP A 243 5.61 4.57 -4.55
CA ASP A 243 5.65 5.94 -4.03
C ASP A 243 7.08 6.45 -3.87
N GLN A 244 8.02 5.60 -3.46
CA GLN A 244 9.45 5.95 -3.49
C GLN A 244 9.95 6.29 -4.90
N VAL A 245 9.50 5.57 -5.94
CA VAL A 245 9.84 5.90 -7.33
C VAL A 245 9.20 7.22 -7.76
N ARG A 246 7.94 7.45 -7.38
CA ARG A 246 7.23 8.71 -7.64
C ARG A 246 7.94 9.90 -7.01
N LEU A 247 8.39 9.78 -5.77
CA LEU A 247 9.19 10.81 -5.10
C LEU A 247 10.51 11.05 -5.82
N SER A 248 11.20 9.99 -6.24
CA SER A 248 12.45 10.08 -7.00
C SER A 248 12.26 10.76 -8.36
N MET A 249 11.11 10.53 -9.03
CA MET A 249 10.77 11.21 -10.29
C MET A 249 10.54 12.71 -10.09
N ARG A 250 9.86 13.11 -9.00
CA ARG A 250 9.69 14.53 -8.66
C ARG A 250 11.02 15.20 -8.37
N ASP A 251 11.86 14.58 -7.55
CA ASP A 251 13.20 15.10 -7.24
C ASP A 251 14.06 15.25 -8.50
N ALA A 252 14.17 14.19 -9.31
CA ALA A 252 14.93 14.22 -10.56
C ALA A 252 14.41 15.28 -11.54
N SER A 253 13.08 15.44 -11.64
CA SER A 253 12.47 16.49 -12.46
C SER A 253 12.86 17.89 -11.99
N SER A 254 12.80 18.16 -10.68
CA SER A 254 13.21 19.43 -10.07
C SER A 254 14.71 19.71 -10.27
N ARG A 255 15.55 18.68 -10.19
CA ARG A 255 16.99 18.80 -10.42
C ARG A 255 17.34 19.07 -11.88
N VAL A 256 16.64 18.44 -12.82
CA VAL A 256 16.83 18.67 -14.26
C VAL A 256 16.46 20.11 -14.64
N ILE A 257 15.34 20.65 -14.14
CA ILE A 257 14.97 22.05 -14.44
C ILE A 257 15.94 23.04 -13.79
N ALA A 258 16.41 22.78 -12.56
CA ALA A 258 17.44 23.59 -11.92
C ALA A 258 18.75 23.58 -12.73
N ALA A 259 19.19 22.39 -13.18
CA ALA A 259 20.37 22.24 -14.03
C ALA A 259 20.23 22.97 -15.37
N LEU A 260 19.04 23.00 -15.97
CA LEU A 260 18.79 23.74 -17.21
C LEU A 260 18.84 25.25 -17.00
N HIS A 261 18.28 25.77 -15.90
CA HIS A 261 18.34 27.20 -15.56
C HIS A 261 19.73 27.67 -15.10
N ALA A 262 20.50 26.81 -14.45
CA ALA A 262 21.86 27.11 -13.99
C ALA A 262 22.84 27.34 -15.16
N ARG A 263 22.48 26.96 -16.38
CA ARG A 263 23.30 27.15 -17.59
C ARG A 263 23.50 28.64 -17.85
N PRO A 264 24.72 29.20 -17.68
CA PRO A 264 24.98 30.57 -18.08
C PRO A 264 25.03 30.62 -19.61
N GLY A 265 24.10 31.35 -20.25
CA GLY A 265 24.40 32.01 -21.53
C GLY A 265 24.01 31.35 -22.87
N ALA A 266 22.97 30.52 -22.98
CA ALA A 266 22.51 30.10 -24.32
C ALA A 266 21.71 31.19 -25.08
N THR A 267 21.25 32.25 -24.41
CA THR A 267 20.40 33.29 -25.01
C THR A 267 21.17 34.54 -25.47
N GLN A 268 22.40 34.79 -25.02
CA GLN A 268 23.13 36.02 -25.41
C GLN A 268 23.98 35.91 -26.69
N SER A 269 24.28 34.70 -27.18
CA SER A 269 25.13 34.55 -28.39
C SER A 269 24.37 34.66 -29.73
N ARG A 270 23.02 34.70 -29.73
CA ARG A 270 22.21 34.86 -30.95
C ARG A 270 21.72 36.30 -31.19
N ALA A 271 21.89 37.21 -30.23
CA ALA A 271 21.54 38.62 -30.40
C ALA A 271 22.74 39.49 -30.87
N ALA A 272 23.90 38.88 -31.14
CA ALA A 272 25.13 39.56 -31.53
C ALA A 272 25.72 39.07 -32.86
N GLN A 273 24.92 38.37 -33.70
CA GLN A 273 25.27 38.04 -35.08
C GLN A 273 24.17 38.51 -36.02
#